data_AF-A0A9X4AXB2-F1
#
_entry.id   AF-A0A9X4AXB2-F1
#
_cell.length_a   1.000
_cell.length_b   1.000
_cell.length_c   1.000
_cell.angle_alpha   90.00
_cell.angle_beta   90.00
_cell.angle_gamma   90.00
#
_symmetry.space_group_name_H-M   'P 1'
#
loop_
_entity.id
_entity.type
_entity.pdbx_description
1 polymer ?
#
loop_
_entity_poly.entity_id
_entity_poly.type
_entity_poly.pdbx_seq_one_letter_code
_entity_poly.pdbx_strand_id
1 'polypeptide(L)'
;MITLEEAQRIARVYAAERGAIWLNDATIDRQTYWFFPVGFVGSCGVIVDKADGRLSIMGSALPLDACFWGHEHGFSPELVTLRVTKGHDRRRTIEFLLHVVCEGPPRQRNPNPRRACLGEQLDALPCEFGPQRLWLWIPEFRELTAEGWFEYEILESSAG
;
A
#
# COMPACT_ATOMS: atom_id res chain seq x y z
N MET A 1 -21.82 -0.96 -11.03
CA MET A 1 -20.84 -0.07 -11.69
C MET A 1 -21.45 1.32 -11.74
N ILE A 2 -20.75 2.30 -11.18
CA ILE A 2 -21.16 3.71 -11.19
C ILE A 2 -20.64 4.41 -12.46
N THR A 3 -21.17 5.58 -12.74
CA THR A 3 -20.81 6.46 -13.86
C THR A 3 -19.70 7.45 -13.47
N LEU A 4 -19.06 8.07 -14.46
CA LEU A 4 -18.08 9.13 -14.21
C LEU A 4 -18.71 10.33 -13.50
N GLU A 5 -19.95 10.70 -13.83
CA GLU A 5 -20.66 11.81 -13.18
C GLU A 5 -20.91 11.51 -11.69
N GLU A 6 -21.30 10.27 -11.36
CA GLU A 6 -21.44 9.81 -9.98
C GLU A 6 -20.11 9.84 -9.23
N ALA A 7 -19.02 9.39 -9.86
CA ALA A 7 -17.69 9.43 -9.28
C ALA A 7 -17.19 10.87 -9.03
N GLN A 8 -17.40 11.77 -9.99
CA GLN A 8 -17.08 13.20 -9.83
C GLN A 8 -17.89 13.82 -8.68
N ARG A 9 -19.17 13.46 -8.56
CA ARG A 9 -20.00 13.91 -7.44
C ARG A 9 -19.44 13.43 -6.10
N ILE A 10 -19.03 12.17 -6.00
CA ILE A 10 -18.39 11.60 -4.80
C ILE A 10 -17.11 12.39 -4.45
N ALA A 11 -16.23 12.63 -5.42
CA ALA A 11 -15.00 13.39 -5.21
C ALA A 11 -15.26 14.85 -4.78
N ARG A 12 -16.29 15.51 -5.34
CA ARG A 12 -16.70 16.87 -4.95
C ARG A 12 -17.25 16.95 -3.53
N VAL A 13 -18.09 15.98 -3.15
CA VAL A 13 -18.61 15.89 -1.77
C VAL A 13 -17.46 15.71 -0.79
N TYR A 14 -16.57 14.76 -1.07
CA TYR A 14 -15.36 14.54 -0.26
C TYR A 14 -14.52 15.82 -0.12
N ALA A 15 -14.30 16.54 -1.23
CA ALA A 15 -13.53 17.79 -1.22
C ALA A 15 -14.16 18.84 -0.28
N ALA A 16 -15.48 19.04 -0.40
CA ALA A 16 -16.21 20.00 0.42
C ALA A 16 -16.20 19.63 1.90
N GLU A 17 -16.37 18.35 2.23
CA GLU A 17 -16.40 17.87 3.62
C GLU A 17 -15.02 17.92 4.30
N ARG A 18 -13.94 17.64 3.56
CA ARG A 18 -12.57 17.57 4.09
C ARG A 18 -11.77 18.86 3.90
N GLY A 19 -12.35 19.88 3.26
CA GLY A 19 -11.63 21.09 2.88
C GLY A 19 -10.48 20.82 1.90
N ALA A 20 -10.58 19.75 1.10
CA ALA A 20 -9.60 19.43 0.08
C ALA A 20 -9.82 20.30 -1.16
N ILE A 21 -8.74 20.55 -1.90
CA ILE A 21 -8.75 21.39 -3.10
C ILE A 21 -8.55 20.55 -4.35
N TRP A 22 -9.13 21.00 -5.46
CA TRP A 22 -8.79 20.49 -6.78
C TRP A 22 -7.41 21.02 -7.16
N LEU A 23 -6.44 20.12 -7.32
CA LEU A 23 -5.08 20.44 -7.73
C LEU A 23 -5.01 20.78 -9.23
N ASN A 24 -5.92 20.19 -10.02
CA ASN A 24 -6.22 20.53 -11.41
C ASN A 24 -7.52 19.83 -11.85
N ASP A 25 -7.95 20.06 -13.09
CA ASP A 25 -9.20 19.51 -13.65
C ASP A 25 -9.01 18.15 -14.37
N ALA A 26 -7.81 17.58 -14.36
CA ALA A 26 -7.58 16.31 -15.04
C ALA A 26 -8.35 15.18 -14.33
N THR A 27 -8.93 14.29 -15.12
CA THR A 27 -9.44 13.00 -14.62
C THR A 27 -8.62 11.91 -15.29
N ILE A 28 -8.07 11.01 -14.47
CA ILE A 28 -7.36 9.83 -14.99
C ILE A 28 -8.31 8.65 -14.91
N ASP A 29 -8.67 8.13 -16.07
CA ASP A 29 -9.52 6.95 -16.22
C ASP A 29 -8.65 5.69 -16.29
N ARG A 30 -8.82 4.80 -15.32
CA ARG A 30 -8.19 3.47 -15.26
C ARG A 30 -9.25 2.39 -15.41
N GLN A 31 -8.83 1.16 -15.64
CA GLN A 31 -9.74 0.06 -15.93
C GLN A 31 -10.81 -0.13 -14.83
N THR A 32 -10.41 -0.08 -13.56
CA THR A 32 -11.27 -0.37 -12.41
C THR A 32 -11.65 0.85 -11.59
N TYR A 33 -11.05 2.01 -11.82
CA TYR A 33 -11.28 3.22 -11.02
C TYR A 33 -11.09 4.52 -11.81
N TRP A 34 -11.59 5.63 -11.27
CA TRP A 34 -11.18 6.98 -11.68
C TRP A 34 -10.31 7.61 -10.61
N PHE A 35 -9.31 8.36 -11.03
CA PHE A 35 -8.52 9.21 -10.15
C PHE A 35 -8.84 10.68 -10.41
N PHE A 36 -9.11 11.39 -9.31
CA PHE A 36 -9.33 12.83 -9.28
C PHE A 36 -8.22 13.47 -8.44
N PRO A 37 -7.50 14.47 -8.96
CA PRO A 37 -6.42 15.17 -8.25
C PRO A 37 -7.03 16.18 -7.27
N VAL A 38 -7.74 15.65 -6.27
CA VAL A 38 -8.36 16.36 -5.15
C VAL A 38 -7.55 16.05 -3.91
N GLY A 39 -6.80 17.03 -3.42
CA GLY A 39 -5.77 16.81 -2.40
C GLY A 39 -5.77 17.83 -1.28
N PHE A 40 -4.98 17.51 -0.27
CA PHE A 40 -4.60 18.35 0.86
C PHE A 40 -3.18 17.95 1.26
N VAL A 41 -2.61 18.55 2.30
CA VAL A 41 -1.26 18.21 2.75
C VAL A 41 -1.15 16.70 3.03
N GLY A 42 -0.27 16.01 2.30
CA GLY A 42 -0.05 14.56 2.39
C GLY A 42 -0.88 13.70 1.41
N SER A 43 -1.79 14.30 0.65
CA SER A 43 -2.61 13.62 -0.38
C SER A 43 -2.42 14.27 -1.75
N CYS A 44 -2.25 13.45 -2.78
CA CYS A 44 -2.19 13.92 -4.17
C CYS A 44 -3.49 13.71 -4.95
N GLY A 45 -4.50 13.09 -4.34
CA GLY A 45 -5.78 12.86 -4.97
C GLY A 45 -6.63 11.81 -4.27
N VAL A 46 -7.74 11.47 -4.91
CA VAL A 46 -8.64 10.40 -4.51
C VAL A 46 -8.88 9.45 -5.67
N ILE A 47 -9.06 8.18 -5.33
CA ILE A 47 -9.50 7.13 -6.22
C ILE A 47 -10.96 6.82 -5.92
N VAL A 48 -11.77 6.66 -6.96
CA VAL A 48 -13.16 6.19 -6.84
C VAL A 48 -13.31 4.91 -7.67
N ASP A 49 -13.63 3.80 -7.01
CA ASP A 49 -13.83 2.50 -7.64
C ASP A 49 -15.07 2.51 -8.54
N LYS A 50 -14.94 1.97 -9.76
CA LYS A 50 -16.04 1.95 -10.73
C LYS A 50 -17.13 0.95 -10.34
N ALA A 51 -16.81 -0.13 -9.63
CA ALA A 51 -17.76 -1.18 -9.32
C ALA A 51 -18.84 -0.68 -8.36
N ASP A 52 -18.44 0.00 -7.28
CA ASP A 52 -19.29 0.34 -6.14
C ASP A 52 -19.20 1.82 -5.69
N GLY A 53 -18.30 2.62 -6.26
CA GLY A 53 -18.11 4.02 -5.89
C GLY A 53 -17.30 4.22 -4.60
N ARG A 54 -16.63 3.18 -4.08
CA ARG A 54 -15.77 3.30 -2.91
C ARG A 54 -14.66 4.32 -3.16
N LEU A 55 -14.51 5.27 -2.23
CA LEU A 55 -13.47 6.31 -2.30
C LEU A 55 -12.26 5.90 -1.44
N SER A 56 -11.06 6.06 -2.00
CA SER A 56 -9.79 5.88 -1.30
C SER A 56 -8.90 7.10 -1.48
N ILE A 57 -8.14 7.46 -0.44
CA ILE A 57 -7.20 8.58 -0.49
C ILE A 57 -5.87 8.08 -1.04
N MET A 58 -5.22 8.88 -1.88
CA MET A 58 -3.90 8.59 -2.42
C MET A 58 -2.83 9.48 -1.78
N GLY A 59 -1.81 8.87 -1.18
CA GLY A 59 -0.71 9.60 -0.54
C GLY A 59 0.20 10.30 -1.55
N SER A 60 0.73 11.47 -1.18
CA SER A 60 1.57 12.32 -2.05
C SER A 60 3.08 12.10 -1.92
N ALA A 61 3.51 11.12 -1.14
CA ALA A 61 4.94 10.94 -0.81
C ALA A 61 5.77 10.33 -1.94
N LEU A 62 5.13 9.76 -2.97
CA LEU A 62 5.78 9.09 -4.10
C LEU A 62 5.29 9.69 -5.43
N PRO A 63 6.03 9.49 -6.53
CA PRO A 63 5.55 9.83 -7.87
C PRO A 63 4.22 9.14 -8.17
N LEU A 64 3.34 9.82 -8.92
CA LEU A 64 1.97 9.37 -9.14
C LEU A 64 1.87 7.96 -9.78
N ASP A 65 2.81 7.61 -10.68
CA ASP A 65 2.90 6.26 -11.24
C ASP A 65 3.12 5.18 -10.18
N ALA A 66 3.99 5.44 -9.20
CA ALA A 66 4.22 4.52 -8.09
C ALA A 66 2.99 4.43 -7.19
N CYS A 67 2.28 5.54 -6.95
CA CYS A 67 1.03 5.52 -6.19
C CYS A 67 -0.06 4.67 -6.86
N PHE A 68 -0.22 4.78 -8.19
CA PHE A 68 -1.15 3.93 -8.94
C PHE A 68 -0.77 2.46 -8.84
N TRP A 69 0.50 2.15 -9.07
CA TRP A 69 0.99 0.77 -8.93
C TRP A 69 0.71 0.23 -7.53
N GLY A 70 0.99 1.02 -6.48
CA GLY A 70 0.72 0.64 -5.10
C GLY A 70 -0.74 0.31 -4.85
N HIS A 71 -1.65 1.20 -5.25
CA HIS A 71 -3.09 0.97 -5.12
C HIS A 71 -3.54 -0.31 -5.83
N GLU A 72 -3.07 -0.53 -7.06
CA GLU A 72 -3.39 -1.71 -7.87
C GLU A 72 -2.88 -3.02 -7.24
N HIS A 73 -1.87 -2.94 -6.36
CA HIS A 73 -1.29 -4.06 -5.62
C HIS A 73 -1.72 -4.09 -4.15
N GLY A 74 -2.80 -3.38 -3.79
CA GLY A 74 -3.41 -3.41 -2.46
C GLY A 74 -2.72 -2.55 -1.40
N PHE A 75 -1.70 -1.78 -1.76
CA PHE A 75 -1.09 -0.82 -0.82
C PHE A 75 -2.07 0.32 -0.51
N SER A 76 -2.02 0.77 0.74
CA SER A 76 -2.78 1.91 1.25
C SER A 76 -1.85 2.88 1.96
N PRO A 77 -2.13 4.21 1.93
CA PRO A 77 -1.44 5.17 2.80
C PRO A 77 -1.63 4.89 4.30
N GLU A 78 -2.69 4.14 4.63
CA GLU A 78 -2.97 3.65 5.98
C GLU A 78 -2.21 2.36 6.29
N LEU A 79 -2.52 1.77 7.45
CA LEU A 79 -1.94 0.50 7.86
C LEU A 79 -2.49 -0.67 7.03
N VAL A 80 -1.59 -1.55 6.63
CA VAL A 80 -1.88 -2.78 5.88
C VAL A 80 -1.16 -3.97 6.52
N THR A 81 -1.63 -5.18 6.24
CA THR A 81 -0.94 -6.42 6.61
C THR A 81 -0.22 -6.97 5.40
N LEU A 82 1.09 -7.20 5.52
CA LEU A 82 1.86 -7.94 4.54
C LEU A 82 1.74 -9.43 4.84
N ARG A 83 1.21 -10.21 3.91
CA ARG A 83 1.26 -11.67 3.96
C ARG A 83 2.30 -12.17 2.97
N VAL A 84 3.32 -12.86 3.46
CA VAL A 84 4.24 -13.61 2.60
C VAL A 84 3.65 -15.00 2.40
N THR A 85 3.40 -15.36 1.14
CA THR A 85 2.74 -16.63 0.79
C THR A 85 3.74 -17.71 0.42
N LYS A 86 4.90 -17.32 -0.11
CA LYS A 86 5.94 -18.24 -0.56
C LYS A 86 7.32 -17.57 -0.60
N GLY A 87 8.38 -18.27 -0.19
CA GLY A 87 9.76 -17.77 -0.27
C GLY A 87 10.59 -18.48 -1.34
N HIS A 88 11.39 -17.73 -2.09
CA HIS A 88 12.33 -18.26 -3.10
C HIS A 88 13.80 -18.03 -2.70
N ASP A 89 14.12 -16.86 -2.13
CA ASP A 89 15.43 -16.57 -1.53
C ASP A 89 15.26 -16.17 -0.06
N ARG A 90 15.48 -17.14 0.83
CA ARG A 90 15.30 -16.94 2.28
C ARG A 90 16.18 -15.82 2.83
N ARG A 91 17.42 -15.71 2.37
CA ARG A 91 18.36 -14.71 2.91
C ARG A 91 17.90 -13.30 2.51
N ARG A 92 17.64 -13.08 1.22
CA ARG A 92 17.18 -11.77 0.72
C ARG A 92 15.81 -11.39 1.27
N THR A 93 14.90 -12.34 1.39
CA THR A 93 13.58 -12.13 2.02
C THR A 93 13.74 -11.62 3.45
N ILE A 94 14.59 -12.26 4.26
CA ILE A 94 14.83 -11.81 5.64
C ILE A 94 15.47 -10.40 5.68
N GLU A 95 16.45 -10.10 4.81
CA GLU A 95 17.02 -8.75 4.75
C GLU A 95 15.98 -7.69 4.40
N PHE A 96 15.12 -7.99 3.42
CA PHE A 96 14.04 -7.10 3.02
C PHE A 96 13.04 -6.88 4.15
N LEU A 97 12.55 -7.96 4.79
CA LEU A 97 11.60 -7.88 5.90
C LEU A 97 12.18 -7.14 7.12
N LEU A 98 13.49 -7.27 7.38
CA LEU A 98 14.17 -6.49 8.43
C LEU A 98 14.09 -4.98 8.17
N HIS A 99 13.95 -4.57 6.90
CA HIS A 99 13.84 -3.18 6.48
C HIS A 99 12.40 -2.65 6.56
N VAL A 100 11.43 -3.40 6.03
CA VAL A 100 10.05 -2.90 5.85
C VAL A 100 9.10 -3.23 7.00
N VAL A 101 9.32 -4.34 7.72
CA VAL A 101 8.52 -4.67 8.89
C VAL A 101 9.01 -3.82 10.06
N CYS A 102 8.10 -3.33 10.90
CA CYS A 102 8.44 -2.61 12.14
C CYS A 102 8.25 -3.48 13.41
N GLU A 103 7.52 -4.59 13.30
CA GLU A 103 7.26 -5.51 14.42
C GLU A 103 8.45 -6.44 14.76
N GLY A 104 8.40 -6.97 15.98
CA GLY A 104 9.35 -7.94 16.51
C GLY A 104 10.24 -7.40 17.63
N PRO A 105 11.11 -8.24 18.19
CA PRO A 105 12.00 -7.85 19.28
C PRO A 105 12.91 -6.70 18.84
N PRO A 106 13.29 -5.80 19.77
CA PRO A 106 14.21 -4.71 19.46
C PRO A 106 15.49 -5.24 18.83
N ARG A 107 16.09 -4.46 17.92
CA ARG A 107 17.39 -4.76 17.31
C ARG A 107 18.48 -4.73 18.39
N GLN A 108 18.59 -5.80 19.18
CA GLN A 108 19.66 -5.99 20.13
C GLN A 108 20.89 -6.59 19.42
N ARG A 109 22.07 -6.44 20.05
CA ARG A 109 23.35 -6.91 19.50
C ARG A 109 23.36 -8.43 19.28
N ASN A 110 24.28 -8.85 18.43
CA ASN A 110 24.45 -10.20 17.85
C ASN A 110 24.34 -11.36 18.88
N PRO A 111 23.52 -12.41 18.62
CA PRO A 111 22.68 -12.63 17.44
C PRO A 111 21.51 -11.64 17.37
N ASN A 112 21.23 -11.11 16.17
CA ASN A 112 20.09 -10.20 15.95
C ASN A 112 18.77 -10.98 16.18
N PRO A 113 18.08 -10.79 17.31
CA PRO A 113 16.92 -11.62 17.67
C PRO A 113 15.79 -11.46 16.65
N ARG A 114 15.72 -10.29 16.00
CA ARG A 114 14.73 -10.01 14.97
C ARG A 114 14.92 -10.84 13.71
N ARG A 115 16.18 -11.09 13.33
CA ARG A 115 16.51 -11.94 12.17
C ARG A 115 16.09 -13.38 12.41
N ALA A 116 16.35 -13.91 13.60
CA ALA A 116 15.95 -15.26 13.97
C ALA A 116 14.42 -15.41 13.97
N CYS A 117 13.72 -14.47 14.60
CA CYS A 117 12.26 -14.43 14.64
C CYS A 117 11.62 -14.39 13.24
N LEU A 118 12.10 -13.52 12.34
CA LEU A 118 11.63 -13.51 10.95
C LEU A 118 11.92 -14.82 10.22
N GLY A 119 13.07 -15.44 10.49
CA GLY A 119 13.41 -16.76 9.95
C GLY A 119 12.41 -17.83 10.38
N GLU A 120 12.08 -17.90 11.67
CA GLU A 120 11.09 -18.84 12.22
C GLU A 120 9.70 -18.61 11.63
N GLN A 121 9.27 -17.35 11.45
CA GLN A 121 7.99 -17.02 10.82
C GLN A 121 7.95 -17.44 9.34
N LEU A 122 9.05 -17.26 8.60
CA LEU A 122 9.16 -17.71 7.20
C LEU A 122 9.25 -19.22 7.05
N ASP A 123 9.62 -19.95 8.10
CA ASP A 123 9.59 -21.42 8.07
C ASP A 123 8.13 -21.95 8.25
N ALA A 124 7.18 -21.07 8.58
CA ALA A 124 5.76 -21.35 8.80
C ALA A 124 4.83 -20.59 7.81
N LEU A 125 5.13 -20.64 6.50
CA LEU A 125 4.33 -19.97 5.47
C LEU A 125 2.93 -20.59 5.28
N PRO A 126 1.91 -19.78 4.89
CA PRO A 126 1.96 -18.33 4.76
C PRO A 126 2.07 -17.64 6.12
N CYS A 127 2.80 -16.54 6.19
CA CYS A 127 2.96 -15.77 7.42
C CYS A 127 2.64 -14.29 7.20
N GLU A 128 2.19 -13.63 8.26
CA GLU A 128 1.67 -12.27 8.22
C GLU A 128 2.47 -11.33 9.12
N PHE A 129 2.60 -10.08 8.65
CA PHE A 129 3.27 -8.99 9.33
C PHE A 129 2.35 -7.79 9.28
N GLY A 130 1.75 -7.41 10.40
CA GLY A 130 0.71 -6.38 10.40
C GLY A 130 0.21 -6.02 11.79
N PRO A 131 -0.20 -4.75 11.98
CA PRO A 131 -0.35 -3.69 10.97
C PRO A 131 0.94 -2.89 10.64
N GLN A 132 1.21 -2.62 9.35
CA GLN A 132 2.43 -1.94 8.85
C GLN A 132 2.11 -0.73 7.96
N ARG A 133 2.95 0.32 7.99
CA ARG A 133 2.90 1.43 7.03
C ARG A 133 3.80 1.12 5.84
N LEU A 134 3.23 0.57 4.77
CA LEU A 134 4.01 0.11 3.60
C LEU A 134 3.99 1.05 2.40
N TRP A 135 3.19 2.11 2.43
CA TRP A 135 3.06 3.05 1.31
C TRP A 135 4.41 3.62 0.83
N LEU A 136 5.29 3.99 1.76
CA LEU A 136 6.59 4.57 1.40
C LEU A 136 7.58 3.55 0.83
N TRP A 137 7.30 2.26 0.99
CA TRP A 137 8.15 1.15 0.54
C TRP A 137 7.73 0.60 -0.83
N ILE A 138 6.74 1.20 -1.49
CA ILE A 138 6.27 0.78 -2.82
C ILE A 138 7.42 0.61 -3.84
N PRO A 139 8.41 1.53 -3.95
CA PRO A 139 9.51 1.35 -4.89
C PRO A 139 10.29 0.04 -4.65
N GLU A 140 10.58 -0.28 -3.39
CA GLU A 140 11.30 -1.47 -3.00
C GLU A 140 10.49 -2.75 -3.27
N PHE A 141 9.16 -2.69 -3.10
CA PHE A 141 8.28 -3.80 -3.50
C PHE A 141 8.17 -3.98 -5.02
N ARG A 142 8.27 -2.90 -5.81
CA ARG A 142 8.35 -3.00 -7.28
C ARG A 142 9.63 -3.72 -7.72
N GLU A 143 10.76 -3.35 -7.14
CA GLU A 143 12.04 -4.01 -7.39
C GLU A 143 11.99 -5.48 -6.95
N LEU A 144 11.44 -5.76 -5.77
CA LEU A 144 11.25 -7.11 -5.27
C LEU A 144 10.41 -7.98 -6.21
N THR A 145 9.32 -7.42 -6.75
CA THR A 145 8.44 -8.14 -7.70
C THR A 145 9.19 -8.51 -8.97
N ALA A 146 10.09 -7.63 -9.45
CA ALA A 146 10.92 -7.91 -10.62
C ALA A 146 11.98 -8.98 -10.33
N GLU A 147 12.53 -9.02 -9.12
CA GLU A 147 13.55 -10.02 -8.75
C GLU A 147 12.98 -11.37 -8.28
N GLY A 148 11.74 -11.40 -7.80
CA GLY A 148 11.03 -12.63 -7.42
C GLY A 148 11.57 -13.33 -6.17
N TRP A 149 12.04 -12.59 -5.15
CA TRP A 149 12.58 -13.20 -3.92
C TRP A 149 11.53 -13.94 -3.09
N PHE A 150 10.29 -13.47 -3.11
CA PHE A 150 9.14 -14.08 -2.45
C PHE A 150 7.83 -13.62 -3.11
N GLU A 151 6.77 -14.41 -2.94
CA GLU A 151 5.40 -14.06 -3.32
C GLU A 151 4.66 -13.49 -2.10
N TYR A 152 3.81 -12.48 -2.30
CA TYR A 152 3.12 -11.80 -1.22
C TYR A 152 1.73 -11.28 -1.61
N GLU A 153 0.94 -10.97 -0.59
CA GLU A 153 -0.33 -10.26 -0.69
C GLU A 153 -0.31 -9.07 0.29
N ILE A 154 -0.91 -7.96 -0.13
CA ILE A 154 -1.22 -6.85 0.78
C ILE A 154 -2.70 -6.93 1.13
N LEU A 155 -2.97 -7.03 2.42
CA LEU A 155 -4.33 -7.14 2.96
C LEU A 155 -4.69 -5.82 3.64
N GLU A 156 -5.93 -5.36 3.46
CA GLU A 156 -6.48 -4.29 4.29
C GLU A 156 -6.40 -4.75 5.75
N SER A 157 -5.76 -3.95 6.62
CA SER A 157 -5.79 -4.24 8.05
C SER A 157 -7.20 -3.96 8.55
N SER A 158 -7.87 -4.98 9.06
CA SER A 158 -9.09 -4.79 9.86
C SER A 158 -8.76 -3.81 10.99
N ALA A 159 -9.43 -2.66 11.03
CA ALA A 159 -9.35 -1.78 12.19
C ALA A 159 -9.77 -2.59 13.43
N GLY A 160 -8.80 -2.87 14.30
CA GLY A 160 -9.08 -3.31 15.67
C GLY A 160 -9.59 -2.15 16.51
#